data_AF-A0A9Q1CBT3-F1
#
_entry.id   AF-A0A9Q1CBT3-F1
#
_cell.length_a   1.000
_cell.length_b   1.000
_cell.length_c   1.000
_cell.angle_alpha   90.00
_cell.angle_beta   90.00
_cell.angle_gamma   90.00
#
_symmetry.space_group_name_H-M   'P 1'
#
loop_
_entity.id
_entity.type
_entity.pdbx_description
1 polymer ?
#
loop_
_entity_poly.entity_id
_entity_poly.type
_entity_poly.pdbx_seq_one_letter_code
_entity_poly.pdbx_strand_id
1 'polypeptide(L)'
;MLCIEIKTRKHDHITPILRYLHWLPVWQRIDFKIMLLTWKALNGKAPVYHGELLKPYSTGRNLRSAGKNLLAIPRTSTAAGNKAFSVAAPKLWNSVPLNICCCTSLPTFKDSLKTYLFSIAYD
;
A
#
# COMPACT_ATOMS: atom_id res chain seq x y z
N MET A 1 18.10 12.72 19.17
CA MET A 1 17.96 12.42 20.62
C MET A 1 16.91 11.32 20.80
N LEU A 2 17.20 10.07 20.42
CA LEU A 2 16.26 8.93 20.53
C LEU A 2 16.95 7.59 20.84
N CYS A 3 18.28 7.56 21.02
CA CYS A 3 19.04 6.31 21.21
C CYS A 3 19.35 5.97 22.69
N ILE A 4 18.87 6.73 23.68
CA ILE A 4 19.34 6.56 25.07
C ILE A 4 18.50 5.55 25.88
N GLU A 5 17.25 5.25 25.52
CA GLU A 5 16.42 4.34 26.34
C GLU A 5 16.45 2.86 25.91
N ILE A 6 16.93 2.54 24.72
CA ILE A 6 16.91 1.17 24.20
C ILE A 6 18.32 0.59 24.35
N LYS A 7 18.56 -0.20 25.41
CA LYS A 7 19.84 -0.90 25.64
C LYS A 7 20.08 -1.98 24.58
N THR A 8 20.48 -1.58 23.38
CA THR A 8 20.73 -2.50 22.26
C THR A 8 22.20 -2.45 21.85
N ARG A 9 22.82 -3.61 21.65
CA ARG A 9 24.19 -3.75 21.17
C ARG A 9 24.24 -3.44 19.68
N LYS A 10 25.43 -3.07 19.18
CA LYS A 10 25.64 -2.68 17.77
C LYS A 10 25.17 -3.71 16.73
N HIS A 11 25.21 -5.00 17.08
CA HIS A 11 24.87 -6.11 16.19
C HIS A 11 23.54 -6.79 16.56
N ASP A 12 22.76 -6.19 17.48
CA ASP A 12 21.44 -6.72 17.80
C ASP A 12 20.51 -6.50 16.61
N HIS A 13 19.57 -7.42 16.45
CA HIS A 13 18.60 -7.35 15.36
C HIS A 13 17.70 -6.12 15.53
N ILE A 14 17.52 -5.33 14.47
CA ILE A 14 16.78 -4.06 14.50
C ILE A 14 15.25 -4.26 14.53
N THR A 15 14.76 -5.40 14.05
CA THR A 15 13.31 -5.71 13.97
C THR A 15 12.57 -5.62 15.31
N PRO A 16 13.03 -6.19 16.44
CA PRO A 16 12.36 -6.02 17.74
C PRO A 16 12.27 -4.55 18.17
N ILE A 17 13.28 -3.74 17.87
CA ILE A 17 13.29 -2.31 18.18
C ILE A 17 12.24 -1.58 17.35
N LEU A 18 12.18 -1.86 16.04
CA LEU A 18 11.17 -1.27 15.16
C LEU A 18 9.75 -1.67 15.56
N ARG A 19 9.55 -2.93 15.98
CA ARG A 19 8.26 -3.41 16.51
C ARG A 19 7.88 -2.65 17.78
N TYR A 20 8.79 -2.54 18.75
CA TYR A 20 8.56 -1.82 20.01
C TYR A 20 8.20 -0.34 19.78
N LEU A 21 8.87 0.31 18.83
CA LEU A 21 8.58 1.70 18.47
C LEU A 21 7.32 1.89 17.61
N HIS A 22 6.63 0.80 17.25
CA HIS A 22 5.52 0.80 16.29
C HIS A 22 5.89 1.45 14.94
N TRP A 23 7.12 1.23 14.47
CA TRP A 23 7.63 1.77 13.22
C TRP A 23 7.49 0.74 12.10
N LEU A 24 6.94 1.14 10.95
CA LEU A 24 6.92 0.29 9.76
C LEU A 24 8.35 0.13 9.20
N PRO A 25 8.77 -1.07 8.76
CA PRO A 25 10.02 -1.21 8.02
C PRO A 25 9.99 -0.45 6.69
N VAL A 26 11.15 -0.27 6.07
CA VAL A 26 11.30 0.56 4.86
C VAL A 26 10.42 0.06 3.71
N TRP A 27 10.37 -1.26 3.49
CA TRP A 27 9.57 -1.87 2.43
C TRP A 27 8.08 -1.56 2.58
N GLN A 28 7.51 -1.77 3.76
CA GLN A 28 6.12 -1.46 4.04
C GLN A 28 5.82 0.05 3.95
N ARG A 29 6.80 0.93 4.23
CA ARG A 29 6.63 2.38 4.01
C ARG A 29 6.53 2.74 2.55
N ILE A 30 7.24 2.04 1.67
CA ILE A 30 7.12 2.23 0.21
C ILE A 30 5.70 1.85 -0.21
N ASP A 31 5.21 0.67 0.21
CA ASP A 31 3.86 0.21 -0.10
C ASP A 31 2.80 1.17 0.44
N PHE A 32 2.96 1.65 1.67
CA PHE A 32 2.08 2.64 2.28
C PHE A 32 1.99 3.92 1.44
N LYS A 33 3.12 4.45 0.96
CA LYS A 33 3.14 5.66 0.14
C LYS A 33 2.49 5.46 -1.22
N ILE A 34 2.75 4.32 -1.87
CA ILE A 34 2.12 3.98 -3.16
C ILE A 34 0.61 3.90 -2.97
N MET A 35 0.15 3.13 -1.99
CA MET A 35 -1.29 2.97 -1.69
C MET A 35 -1.97 4.28 -1.32
N LEU A 36 -1.31 5.15 -0.57
CA LEU A 36 -1.82 6.48 -0.24
C LEU A 36 -2.00 7.35 -1.50
N LEU A 37 -1.07 7.27 -2.45
CA LEU A 37 -1.16 7.96 -3.72
C LEU A 37 -2.28 7.37 -4.59
N THR A 38 -2.43 6.04 -4.62
CA THR A 38 -3.52 5.33 -5.30
C THR A 38 -4.87 5.78 -4.77
N TRP A 39 -5.09 5.77 -3.45
CA TRP A 39 -6.35 6.21 -2.86
C TRP A 39 -6.66 7.66 -3.24
N LYS A 40 -5.67 8.56 -3.19
CA LYS A 40 -5.86 9.96 -3.58
C LYS A 40 -6.23 10.09 -5.07
N ALA A 41 -5.57 9.34 -5.94
CA ALA A 41 -5.86 9.33 -7.37
C ALA A 41 -7.29 8.85 -7.66
N LEU A 42 -7.73 7.78 -7.00
CA LEU A 42 -9.10 7.25 -7.16
C LEU A 42 -10.18 8.18 -6.61
N ASN A 43 -9.87 8.99 -5.59
CA ASN A 43 -10.79 9.94 -4.98
C ASN A 43 -10.68 11.37 -5.57
N GLY A 44 -9.98 11.56 -6.68
CA GLY A 44 -9.81 12.88 -7.31
C GLY A 44 -9.02 13.89 -6.47
N LYS A 45 -8.25 13.44 -5.48
CA LYS A 45 -7.40 14.27 -4.59
C LYS A 45 -5.92 14.30 -5.00
N ALA A 46 -5.60 13.75 -6.17
CA ALA A 46 -4.29 13.83 -6.80
C ALA A 46 -4.42 14.51 -8.17
N PRO A 47 -3.30 14.99 -8.76
CA PRO A 47 -3.31 15.46 -10.14
C PRO A 47 -3.89 14.42 -11.11
N VAL A 48 -4.62 14.89 -12.11
CA VAL A 48 -5.40 14.08 -13.07
C VAL A 48 -4.58 12.94 -13.68
N TYR A 49 -3.33 13.20 -14.06
CA TYR A 49 -2.43 12.21 -14.65
C TYR A 49 -2.20 10.97 -13.79
N HIS A 50 -2.32 11.05 -12.45
CA HIS A 50 -2.21 9.85 -11.61
C HIS A 50 -3.43 8.94 -11.76
N GLY A 51 -4.62 9.53 -11.88
CA GLY A 51 -5.86 8.79 -12.10
C GLY A 51 -5.88 8.10 -13.45
N GLU A 52 -5.38 8.78 -14.50
CA GLU A 52 -5.31 8.23 -15.87
C GLU A 52 -4.44 6.99 -15.99
N LEU A 53 -3.42 6.86 -15.11
CA LEU A 53 -2.56 5.67 -15.05
C LEU A 53 -3.26 4.45 -14.43
N LEU A 54 -4.36 4.65 -13.69
CA LEU A 54 -5.08 3.60 -12.97
C LEU A 54 -6.37 3.27 -13.72
N LYS A 55 -6.43 2.08 -14.33
CA LYS A 55 -7.60 1.64 -15.08
C LYS A 55 -8.49 0.74 -14.20
N PRO A 56 -9.80 1.03 -14.09
CA PRO A 56 -10.72 0.11 -13.44
C PRO A 56 -10.69 -1.26 -14.12
N TYR A 57 -10.74 -2.32 -13.32
CA TYR A 57 -10.88 -3.67 -13.85
C TYR A 57 -12.33 -3.91 -14.29
N SER A 58 -12.57 -3.95 -15.60
CA SER A 58 -13.88 -4.31 -16.15
C SER A 58 -13.80 -5.67 -16.86
N THR A 59 -14.74 -6.56 -16.54
CA THR A 59 -14.98 -7.79 -17.29
C THR A 59 -16.32 -7.69 -17.99
N GLY A 60 -16.42 -8.11 -19.25
CA GLY A 60 -17.70 -8.16 -19.99
C GLY A 60 -18.72 -9.17 -19.44
N ARG A 61 -18.43 -9.82 -18.32
CA ARG A 61 -19.30 -10.78 -17.61
C ARG A 61 -19.46 -10.34 -16.16
N ASN A 62 -20.66 -10.46 -15.61
CA ASN A 62 -20.94 -10.18 -14.20
C ASN A 62 -20.34 -11.27 -13.30
N LEU A 63 -19.16 -10.99 -12.76
CA LEU A 63 -18.45 -11.88 -11.83
C LEU A 63 -18.62 -11.39 -10.39
N ARG A 64 -18.46 -12.30 -9.42
CA ARG A 64 -18.43 -11.95 -7.97
C ARG A 64 -17.31 -10.95 -7.62
N SER A 65 -16.31 -10.78 -8.48
CA SER A 65 -15.25 -9.79 -8.37
C SER A 65 -15.64 -8.39 -8.89
N ALA A 66 -16.76 -8.24 -9.60
CA ALA A 66 -17.17 -6.95 -10.18
C ALA A 66 -17.45 -5.88 -9.13
N GLY A 67 -17.88 -6.27 -7.91
CA GLY A 67 -18.13 -5.35 -6.79
C GLY A 67 -16.89 -4.99 -5.95
N LYS A 68 -15.68 -5.41 -6.34
CA LYS A 68 -14.47 -5.32 -5.51
C LYS A 68 -13.60 -4.08 -5.76
N ASN A 69 -14.02 -3.12 -6.61
CA ASN A 69 -13.23 -1.93 -6.97
C ASN A 69 -11.77 -2.25 -7.34
N LEU A 70 -11.58 -3.33 -8.13
CA LEU A 70 -10.27 -3.80 -8.55
C LEU A 70 -9.69 -2.92 -9.66
N LEU A 71 -8.37 -2.87 -9.74
CA LEU A 71 -7.63 -2.17 -10.78
C LEU A 71 -7.03 -3.17 -11.77
N ALA A 72 -7.05 -2.82 -13.06
CA ALA A 72 -6.39 -3.59 -14.09
C ALA A 72 -4.87 -3.48 -13.95
N ILE A 73 -4.18 -4.61 -13.98
CA ILE A 73 -2.72 -4.67 -13.89
C ILE A 73 -2.16 -4.79 -15.32
N PRO A 74 -1.41 -3.81 -15.83
CA PRO A 74 -0.75 -3.92 -17.13
C PRO A 74 0.30 -5.03 -17.13
N ARG A 75 0.49 -5.69 -18.27
CA ARG A 75 1.55 -6.69 -18.44
C ARG A 75 2.86 -5.98 -18.78
N THR A 76 3.89 -6.21 -17.98
CA THR A 76 5.25 -5.70 -18.20
C THR A 76 6.25 -6.84 -18.24
N SER A 77 7.27 -6.72 -19.11
CA SER A 77 8.32 -7.73 -19.27
C SER A 77 9.61 -7.38 -18.50
N THR A 78 9.72 -6.14 -18.01
CA THR A 78 10.95 -5.63 -17.37
C THR A 78 10.77 -5.42 -15.87
N ALA A 79 11.84 -5.66 -15.12
CA ALA A 79 11.87 -5.41 -13.67
C ALA A 79 11.62 -3.92 -13.33
N ALA A 80 12.09 -3.01 -14.19
CA ALA A 80 11.82 -1.58 -14.05
C ALA A 80 10.32 -1.27 -14.30
N GLY A 81 9.71 -1.88 -15.32
CA GLY A 81 8.28 -1.72 -15.60
C GLY A 81 7.39 -2.19 -14.44
N ASN A 82 7.78 -3.28 -13.78
CA ASN A 82 7.07 -3.78 -12.59
C ASN A 82 7.06 -2.79 -11.41
N LYS A 83 8.01 -1.84 -11.37
CA LYS A 83 8.11 -0.79 -10.35
C LYS A 83 7.37 0.50 -10.74
N ALA A 84 6.89 0.62 -11.98
CA ALA A 84 6.13 1.78 -12.41
C ALA A 84 4.83 1.90 -11.62
N PHE A 85 4.39 3.13 -11.34
CA PHE A 85 3.16 3.37 -10.57
C PHE A 85 1.95 2.67 -11.20
N SER A 86 1.81 2.72 -12.53
CA SER A 86 0.73 2.06 -13.29
C SER A 86 0.67 0.53 -13.14
N VAL A 87 1.71 -0.10 -12.59
CA VAL A 87 1.76 -1.56 -12.34
C VAL A 87 1.77 -1.85 -10.85
N ALA A 88 2.65 -1.19 -10.09
CA ALA A 88 2.82 -1.42 -8.67
C ALA A 88 1.58 -1.03 -7.86
N ALA A 89 0.93 0.09 -8.18
CA ALA A 89 -0.27 0.53 -7.47
C ALA A 89 -1.45 -0.44 -7.65
N PRO A 90 -1.86 -0.83 -8.88
CA PRO A 90 -2.90 -1.85 -9.06
C PRO A 90 -2.58 -3.18 -8.38
N LYS A 91 -1.32 -3.62 -8.42
CA LYS A 91 -0.89 -4.87 -7.79
C LYS A 91 -1.07 -4.83 -6.26
N LEU A 92 -0.61 -3.75 -5.62
CA LEU A 92 -0.76 -3.55 -4.17
C LEU A 92 -2.23 -3.34 -3.79
N TRP A 93 -2.97 -2.52 -4.55
CA TRP A 93 -4.38 -2.26 -4.29
C TRP A 93 -5.22 -3.53 -4.28
N ASN A 94 -4.98 -4.42 -5.25
CA ASN A 94 -5.72 -5.67 -5.37
C ASN A 94 -5.30 -6.74 -4.33
N SER A 95 -4.16 -6.59 -3.66
CA SER A 95 -3.73 -7.53 -2.61
C SER A 95 -4.17 -7.11 -1.21
N VAL A 96 -4.82 -5.95 -1.07
CA VAL A 96 -5.29 -5.41 0.21
C VAL A 96 -6.75 -5.82 0.45
N PRO A 97 -7.14 -6.13 1.69
CA PRO A 97 -8.52 -6.42 2.06
C PRO A 97 -9.49 -5.28 1.68
N LEU A 98 -10.67 -5.67 1.20
CA LEU A 98 -11.70 -4.74 0.71
C LEU A 98 -12.16 -3.73 1.75
N ASN A 99 -12.22 -4.12 3.02
CA ASN A 99 -12.60 -3.21 4.12
C ASN A 99 -11.69 -1.98 4.21
N ILE A 100 -10.41 -2.12 3.84
CA ILE A 100 -9.45 -1.02 3.81
C ILE A 100 -9.68 -0.17 2.54
N CYS A 101 -9.84 -0.82 1.38
CA CYS A 101 -10.09 -0.13 0.11
C CYS A 101 -11.43 0.64 0.07
N CYS A 102 -12.42 0.19 0.83
CA CYS A 102 -13.73 0.84 0.94
C CYS A 102 -13.76 2.04 1.91
N CYS A 103 -12.64 2.37 2.57
CA CYS A 103 -12.57 3.53 3.43
C CYS A 103 -12.81 4.83 2.64
N THR A 104 -13.83 5.59 3.04
CA THR A 104 -14.24 6.84 2.39
C THR A 104 -13.44 8.06 2.85
N SER A 105 -12.75 7.97 3.99
CA SER A 105 -11.94 9.05 4.54
C SER A 105 -10.45 8.74 4.49
N LEU A 106 -9.65 9.77 4.24
CA LEU A 106 -8.19 9.65 4.23
C LEU A 106 -7.60 9.25 5.59
N PRO A 107 -8.06 9.80 6.74
CA PRO A 107 -7.57 9.38 8.04
C PRO A 107 -7.84 7.90 8.32
N THR A 108 -9.09 7.44 8.14
CA THR A 108 -9.44 6.03 8.40
C THR A 108 -8.71 5.06 7.48
N PHE A 109 -8.50 5.46 6.21
CA PHE A 109 -7.68 4.68 5.27
C PHE A 109 -6.23 4.56 5.74
N LYS A 110 -5.61 5.67 6.16
CA LYS A 110 -4.22 5.69 6.65
C LYS A 110 -4.05 4.79 7.87
N ASP A 111 -4.94 4.90 8.84
CA ASP A 111 -4.83 4.13 10.08
C ASP A 111 -5.03 2.64 9.81
N SER A 112 -6.07 2.28 9.06
CA SER A 112 -6.35 0.87 8.70
C SER A 112 -5.23 0.25 7.88
N LEU A 113 -4.69 1.00 6.90
CA LEU A 113 -3.57 0.54 6.08
C LEU A 113 -2.28 0.38 6.90
N LYS A 114 -1.99 1.32 7.81
CA LYS A 114 -0.82 1.23 8.68
C LYS A 114 -0.90 -0.03 9.55
N THR A 115 -2.06 -0.28 10.16
CA THR A 115 -2.29 -1.48 10.99
C THR A 115 -2.09 -2.76 10.19
N TYR A 116 -2.68 -2.84 8.99
CA TYR A 116 -2.52 -4.00 8.11
C TYR A 116 -1.07 -4.25 7.68
N LEU A 117 -0.34 -3.20 7.29
CA LEU A 117 1.06 -3.34 6.90
C LEU A 117 1.96 -3.64 8.09
N PHE A 118 1.59 -3.21 9.31
CA PHE A 118 2.31 -3.54 10.52
C PHE A 118 2.15 -5.02 10.87
N SER A 119 0.95 -5.60 10.75
CA SER A 119 0.74 -7.04 10.98
C SER A 119 1.55 -7.87 9.97
N ILE A 120 1.52 -7.52 8.68
CA ILE A 120 2.32 -8.20 7.65
C ILE A 120 3.83 -8.17 7.96
N ALA A 121 4.31 -7.13 8.63
CA ALA A 121 5.74 -6.96 8.89
C ALA A 121 6.25 -7.74 10.12
N TYR A 122 5.38 -8.00 11.10
CA TYR A 122 5.78 -8.44 12.44
C TYR A 122 5.02 -9.64 12.99
N ASP A 123 3.94 -10.06 12.35
CA ASP A 123 3.16 -11.26 12.68
C ASP A 123 3.45 -12.37 11.65
#